data_AF-A0A1I9YQL1-F1
#
_entry.id   AF-A0A1I9YQL1-F1
#
_cell.length_a   1.000
_cell.length_b   1.000
_cell.length_c   1.000
_cell.angle_alpha   90.00
_cell.angle_beta   90.00
_cell.angle_gamma   90.00
#
_symmetry.space_group_name_H-M   'P 1'
#
loop_
_entity.id
_entity.type
_entity.pdbx_description
1 polymer ?
#
loop_
_entity_poly.entity_id
_entity_poly.type
_entity_poly.pdbx_seq_one_letter_code
_entity_poly.pdbx_strand_id
1 'polypeptide(L)'
;MEEAAYCAPGCAKTDELHLEPTPCELLESAVKNVGVGILTASALIFGISACYAKGDQRATPQAGARTYAQNYKDMVLATCIATAYKNDKDAAMDAGSSVSALRDWTYYDLEKAPDAIKTLVANYLARNYQNPLVESETEGVRFDFLKCLDLYYSQELDAQVKRLVINPRRTYRQDNP
;
A
#
# COMPACT_ATOMS: atom_id res chain seq x y z
N MET A 1 26.60 34.13 -20.61
CA MET A 1 25.21 33.65 -20.65
C MET A 1 25.31 32.13 -20.72
N GLU A 2 25.54 31.39 -19.62
CA GLU A 2 24.60 31.10 -18.50
C GLU A 2 23.46 30.17 -18.99
N GLU A 3 23.11 28.98 -18.46
CA GLU A 3 23.42 28.15 -17.26
C GLU A 3 22.99 26.67 -17.57
N ALA A 4 23.82 25.65 -17.36
CA ALA A 4 23.77 24.52 -16.38
C ALA A 4 22.44 23.81 -16.02
N ALA A 5 22.44 22.47 -16.14
CA ALA A 5 21.77 21.55 -15.21
C ALA A 5 22.64 20.28 -15.05
N TYR A 6 22.98 19.95 -13.79
CA TYR A 6 23.96 18.95 -13.36
C TYR A 6 23.25 17.67 -12.84
N CYS A 7 23.67 16.48 -13.28
CA CYS A 7 23.26 15.20 -12.69
C CYS A 7 24.50 14.51 -12.10
N ALA A 8 24.47 14.24 -10.79
CA ALA A 8 25.54 13.54 -10.10
C ALA A 8 25.44 12.00 -10.27
N PRO A 9 26.56 11.29 -10.48
CA PRO A 9 26.59 9.83 -10.59
C PRO A 9 26.90 9.16 -9.24
N GLY A 10 26.26 8.02 -8.93
CA GLY A 10 26.74 7.12 -7.88
C GLY A 10 25.66 6.38 -7.09
N CYS A 11 25.03 5.37 -7.69
CA CYS A 11 24.48 4.24 -6.94
C CYS A 11 25.06 2.97 -7.57
N ALA A 12 26.20 2.53 -7.04
CA ALA A 12 26.80 1.26 -7.37
C ALA A 12 26.35 0.19 -6.36
N LYS A 13 26.05 -0.98 -6.93
CA LYS A 13 25.70 -2.29 -6.39
C LYS A 13 26.10 -2.59 -4.93
N THR A 14 25.15 -3.16 -4.20
CA THR A 14 25.35 -3.92 -2.96
C THR A 14 25.73 -5.36 -3.30
N ASP A 15 26.96 -5.77 -3.00
CA ASP A 15 27.31 -7.17 -2.72
C ASP A 15 27.82 -7.21 -1.27
N GLU A 16 27.00 -7.79 -0.38
CA GLU A 16 27.37 -8.14 0.98
C GLU A 16 28.19 -9.44 0.94
N LEU A 17 29.50 -9.34 1.14
CA LEU A 17 30.28 -10.37 1.81
C LEU A 17 31.24 -9.70 2.79
N HIS A 18 30.71 -9.25 3.92
CA HIS A 18 31.39 -9.24 5.23
C HIS A 18 30.42 -8.70 6.28
N LEU A 19 30.04 -9.56 7.23
CA LEU A 19 29.54 -9.11 8.53
C LEU A 19 30.67 -8.37 9.24
N GLU A 20 30.50 -7.07 9.46
CA GLU A 20 31.27 -6.31 10.45
C GLU A 20 30.26 -5.54 11.33
N PRO A 21 30.27 -5.73 12.66
CA PRO A 21 29.41 -4.99 13.58
C PRO A 21 29.93 -3.56 13.73
N THR A 22 29.06 -2.57 13.57
CA THR A 22 29.45 -1.17 13.77
C THR A 22 29.81 -0.90 15.23
N PRO A 23 30.86 -0.09 15.52
CA PRO A 23 31.41 0.07 16.86
C PRO A 23 30.47 0.89 17.74
N CYS A 24 30.06 0.28 18.85
CA CYS A 24 29.61 1.01 20.03
C CYS A 24 30.84 1.18 20.93
N GLU A 25 31.62 2.24 20.71
CA GLU A 25 32.54 2.79 21.71
C GLU A 25 32.27 4.31 21.70
N LEU A 26 32.10 5.01 22.82
CA LEU A 26 32.94 5.01 24.00
C LEU A 26 32.10 5.49 25.20
N LEU A 27 32.17 4.77 26.32
CA LEU A 27 32.12 5.38 27.65
C LEU A 27 32.80 4.42 28.65
N GLU A 28 34.11 4.25 28.52
CA GLU A 28 34.92 3.98 29.70
C GLU A 28 35.22 5.32 30.38
N SER A 29 34.64 5.50 31.57
CA SER A 29 35.31 6.19 32.65
C SER A 29 34.82 5.61 33.96
N ALA A 30 35.59 4.63 34.44
CA ALA A 30 35.55 4.18 35.82
C ALA A 30 35.82 5.38 36.74
N VAL A 31 34.81 5.80 37.49
CA VAL A 31 34.96 6.81 38.54
C VAL A 31 35.79 6.19 39.67
N LYS A 32 37.07 6.55 39.74
CA LYS A 32 37.92 6.29 40.91
C LYS A 32 37.53 7.28 42.02
N ASN A 33 37.31 6.73 43.22
CA ASN A 33 36.93 7.39 44.47
C ASN A 33 37.49 8.81 44.66
N VAL A 34 36.60 9.76 44.92
CA VAL A 34 36.93 11.11 45.39
C VAL A 34 37.10 11.08 46.91
N GLY A 35 38.35 11.32 47.34
CA GLY A 35 38.65 11.79 48.68
C GLY A 35 38.21 13.24 48.85
N VAL A 36 37.69 13.50 50.06
CA VAL A 36 37.27 14.79 50.63
C VAL A 36 38.09 16.00 50.17
N GLY A 37 37.41 17.07 49.72
CA GLY A 37 38.02 18.40 49.63
C GLY A 37 37.30 19.46 48.78
N ILE A 38 36.50 20.31 49.44
CA ILE A 38 36.31 21.76 49.22
C ILE A 38 35.52 22.26 47.98
N LEU A 39 34.34 22.83 48.29
CA LEU A 39 33.60 23.95 47.68
C LEU A 39 34.02 24.45 46.28
N THR A 40 33.23 24.16 45.25
CA THR A 40 33.02 25.03 44.07
C THR A 40 31.61 24.87 43.49
N ALA A 41 31.12 25.93 42.85
CA ALA A 41 29.72 26.29 42.65
C ALA A 41 28.88 25.33 41.78
N SER A 42 27.62 25.14 42.19
CA SER A 42 26.59 24.40 41.45
C SER A 42 26.08 25.18 40.24
N ALA A 43 26.32 24.67 39.04
CA ALA A 43 25.57 25.04 37.83
C ALA A 43 25.08 23.76 37.13
N LEU A 44 23.88 23.32 37.50
CA LEU A 44 23.15 22.24 36.83
C LEU A 44 22.54 22.78 35.53
N ILE A 45 23.23 22.59 34.41
CA ILE A 45 22.67 22.82 33.07
C ILE A 45 21.99 21.53 32.63
N PHE A 46 20.70 21.39 32.93
CA PHE A 46 19.83 20.42 32.25
C PHE A 46 19.45 20.98 30.88
N GLY A 47 20.32 20.75 29.88
CA GLY A 47 19.99 20.95 28.48
C GLY A 47 19.09 19.80 28.00
N ILE A 48 17.79 20.06 27.88
CA ILE A 48 16.80 19.11 27.38
C ILE A 48 17.16 18.79 25.93
N SER A 49 17.69 17.60 25.68
CA SER A 49 17.79 17.09 24.31
C SER A 49 16.37 16.79 23.85
N ALA A 50 15.76 17.71 23.11
CA ALA A 50 14.48 17.46 22.45
C ALA A 50 14.71 16.45 21.33
N CYS A 51 14.62 15.16 21.66
CA CYS A 51 14.43 14.13 20.65
C CYS A 51 13.08 14.41 19.98
N TYR A 52 13.10 15.05 18.82
CA TYR A 52 11.96 14.96 17.92
C TYR A 52 11.88 13.50 17.48
N ALA A 53 10.91 12.76 18.00
CA ALA A 53 10.46 11.57 17.31
C ALA A 53 9.99 12.05 15.93
N LYS A 54 10.78 11.79 14.87
CA LYS A 54 10.23 11.78 13.52
C LYS A 54 9.09 10.78 13.59
N GLY A 55 7.86 11.27 13.58
CA GLY A 55 6.69 10.41 13.55
C GLY A 55 6.93 9.38 12.46
N ASP A 56 6.75 8.11 12.80
CA ASP A 56 6.87 7.00 11.86
C ASP A 56 6.10 7.42 10.60
N GLN A 57 6.82 7.69 9.51
CA GLN A 57 6.22 7.98 8.20
C GLN A 57 5.71 6.64 7.66
N ARG A 58 4.85 5.98 8.44
CA ARG A 58 4.25 4.72 8.07
C ARG A 58 3.46 5.01 6.82
N ALA A 59 3.84 4.37 5.71
CA ALA A 59 3.18 4.59 4.43
C ALA A 59 1.68 4.29 4.60
N THR A 60 0.85 5.34 4.67
CA THR A 60 -0.59 5.18 4.78
C THR A 60 -1.14 4.73 3.43
N PRO A 61 -2.15 3.84 3.40
CA PRO A 61 -2.84 3.50 2.17
C PRO A 61 -3.33 4.74 1.43
N GLN A 62 -3.01 4.84 0.14
CA GLN A 62 -3.42 5.98 -0.69
C GLN A 62 -4.91 5.96 -1.04
N ALA A 63 -5.61 4.85 -0.78
CA ALA A 63 -7.04 4.74 -1.01
C ALA A 63 -7.84 5.87 -0.35
N GLY A 64 -7.50 6.30 0.87
CA GLY A 64 -8.18 7.43 1.52
C GLY A 64 -8.10 8.77 0.75
N ALA A 65 -7.09 8.95 -0.12
CA ALA A 65 -6.94 10.13 -0.98
C ALA A 65 -7.48 9.92 -2.41
N ARG A 66 -7.82 8.70 -2.81
CA ARG A 66 -8.47 8.43 -4.10
C ARG A 66 -9.95 8.78 -4.02
N THR A 67 -10.56 8.97 -5.19
CA THR A 67 -12.00 9.23 -5.27
C THR A 67 -12.80 7.98 -4.88
N TYR A 68 -14.02 8.17 -4.39
CA TYR A 68 -14.93 7.06 -4.11
C TYR A 68 -15.20 6.19 -5.35
N ALA A 69 -15.28 6.81 -6.54
CA ALA A 69 -15.38 6.06 -7.79
C ALA A 69 -14.16 5.15 -8.02
N GLN A 70 -12.95 5.68 -7.83
CA GLN A 70 -11.73 4.90 -8.00
C GLN A 70 -11.68 3.75 -7.00
N ASN A 71 -11.92 4.02 -5.70
CA ASN A 71 -11.92 2.98 -4.67
C ASN A 71 -13.01 1.93 -4.89
N TYR A 72 -14.16 2.31 -5.46
CA TYR A 72 -15.19 1.34 -5.87
C TYR A 72 -14.67 0.43 -6.98
N LYS A 73 -14.03 0.97 -8.03
CA LYS A 73 -13.43 0.15 -9.10
C LYS A 73 -12.34 -0.77 -8.56
N ASP A 74 -11.47 -0.26 -7.69
CA ASP A 74 -10.42 -1.03 -7.01
C ASP A 74 -11.04 -2.18 -6.19
N MET A 75 -12.15 -1.91 -5.49
CA MET A 75 -12.86 -2.90 -4.68
C MET A 75 -13.50 -4.00 -5.55
N VAL A 76 -14.07 -3.64 -6.70
CA VAL A 76 -14.61 -4.64 -7.65
C VAL A 76 -13.50 -5.48 -8.26
N LEU A 77 -12.36 -4.89 -8.62
CA LEU A 77 -11.18 -5.61 -9.09
C LEU A 77 -10.68 -6.62 -8.04
N ALA A 78 -10.50 -6.18 -6.80
CA ALA A 78 -10.10 -7.04 -5.70
C ALA A 78 -11.12 -8.18 -5.45
N THR A 79 -12.42 -7.89 -5.57
CA THR A 79 -13.48 -8.91 -5.49
C THR A 79 -13.37 -9.94 -6.61
N CYS A 80 -13.06 -9.49 -7.83
CA CYS A 80 -12.84 -10.39 -8.97
C CYS A 80 -11.67 -11.33 -8.71
N ILE A 81 -10.54 -10.79 -8.25
CA ILE A 81 -9.33 -11.58 -7.94
C ILE A 81 -9.63 -12.59 -6.82
N ALA A 82 -10.23 -12.14 -5.72
CA ALA A 82 -10.58 -13.04 -4.61
C ALA A 82 -11.50 -14.19 -5.07
N THR A 83 -12.41 -13.91 -6.02
CA THR A 83 -13.34 -14.93 -6.58
C THR A 83 -12.63 -15.88 -7.55
N ALA A 84 -11.79 -15.36 -8.44
CA ALA A 84 -11.01 -16.12 -9.41
C ALA A 84 -10.02 -17.10 -8.76
N TYR A 85 -9.45 -16.67 -7.64
CA TYR A 85 -8.42 -17.38 -6.90
C TYR A 85 -8.95 -18.02 -5.62
N LYS A 86 -10.26 -18.24 -5.47
CA LYS A 86 -10.88 -18.79 -4.25
C LYS A 86 -10.28 -20.10 -3.70
N ASN A 87 -9.60 -20.87 -4.54
CA ASN A 87 -8.95 -22.13 -4.17
C ASN A 87 -7.47 -21.95 -3.77
N ASP A 88 -6.89 -20.78 -4.06
CA ASP A 88 -5.60 -20.31 -3.57
C ASP A 88 -5.86 -19.43 -2.33
N LYS A 89 -5.61 -20.00 -1.15
CA LYS A 89 -6.01 -19.37 0.12
C LYS A 89 -5.32 -18.03 0.34
N ASP A 90 -4.04 -17.92 -0.01
CA ASP A 90 -3.25 -16.72 0.28
C ASP A 90 -3.67 -15.59 -0.66
N ALA A 91 -3.81 -15.88 -1.95
CA ALA A 91 -4.28 -14.90 -2.93
C ALA A 91 -5.72 -14.45 -2.64
N ALA A 92 -6.62 -15.38 -2.31
CA ALA A 92 -8.01 -15.05 -1.98
C ALA A 92 -8.12 -14.25 -0.68
N MET A 93 -7.34 -14.60 0.35
CA MET A 93 -7.33 -13.90 1.63
C MET A 93 -6.78 -12.48 1.49
N ASP A 94 -5.67 -12.30 0.79
CA ASP A 94 -5.07 -10.99 0.57
C ASP A 94 -6.01 -10.05 -0.21
N ALA A 95 -6.53 -10.51 -1.35
CA ALA A 95 -7.49 -9.75 -2.14
C ALA A 95 -8.80 -9.47 -1.36
N GLY A 96 -9.32 -10.45 -0.61
CA GLY A 96 -10.52 -10.30 0.22
C GLY A 96 -10.33 -9.31 1.38
N SER A 97 -9.14 -9.28 1.98
CA SER A 97 -8.79 -8.28 3.00
C SER A 97 -8.73 -6.87 2.41
N SER A 98 -8.21 -6.74 1.18
CA SER A 98 -8.20 -5.49 0.42
C SER A 98 -9.61 -4.99 0.09
N VAL A 99 -10.55 -5.88 -0.26
CA VAL A 99 -11.98 -5.54 -0.43
C VAL A 99 -12.54 -4.93 0.85
N SER A 100 -12.24 -5.55 1.99
CA SER A 100 -12.74 -5.10 3.30
C SER A 100 -12.23 -3.70 3.64
N ALA A 101 -10.94 -3.43 3.40
CA ALA A 101 -10.35 -2.11 3.61
C ALA A 101 -10.93 -1.04 2.65
N LEU A 102 -11.12 -1.39 1.38
CA LEU A 102 -11.64 -0.44 0.38
C LEU A 102 -13.09 -0.05 0.65
N ARG A 103 -13.89 -0.95 1.24
CA ARG A 103 -15.26 -0.65 1.67
C ARG A 103 -15.31 0.53 2.65
N ASP A 104 -14.29 0.67 3.50
CA ASP A 104 -14.23 1.75 4.50
C ASP A 104 -13.83 3.09 3.88
N TRP A 105 -13.29 3.11 2.66
CA TRP A 105 -12.82 4.30 1.96
C TRP A 105 -13.58 4.62 0.67
N THR A 106 -14.70 3.95 0.42
CA THR A 106 -15.64 4.31 -0.65
C THR A 106 -17.04 4.51 -0.10
N TYR A 107 -17.87 5.28 -0.82
CA TYR A 107 -19.24 5.57 -0.41
C TYR A 107 -20.21 5.21 -1.54
N TYR A 108 -21.05 4.20 -1.30
CA TYR A 108 -21.90 3.59 -2.33
C TYR A 108 -23.16 2.95 -1.72
N ASP A 109 -24.13 2.61 -2.56
CA ASP A 109 -25.37 1.92 -2.17
C ASP A 109 -25.06 0.48 -1.69
N LEU A 110 -25.00 0.29 -0.37
CA LEU A 110 -24.69 -0.99 0.27
C LEU A 110 -25.77 -2.05 0.07
N GLU A 111 -27.01 -1.65 -0.26
CA GLU A 111 -28.10 -2.60 -0.51
C GLU A 111 -28.00 -3.20 -1.91
N LYS A 112 -27.69 -2.38 -2.93
CA LYS A 112 -27.71 -2.79 -4.34
C LYS A 112 -26.36 -3.20 -4.90
N ALA A 113 -25.27 -2.67 -4.37
CA ALA A 113 -23.94 -2.93 -4.92
C ALA A 113 -23.47 -4.38 -4.77
N PRO A 114 -23.67 -5.10 -3.65
CA PRO A 114 -23.16 -6.46 -3.51
C PRO A 114 -23.61 -7.40 -4.64
N ASP A 115 -24.91 -7.38 -4.98
CA ASP A 115 -25.44 -8.20 -6.07
C ASP A 115 -24.94 -7.74 -7.44
N ALA A 116 -24.89 -6.43 -7.68
CA ALA A 116 -24.38 -5.88 -8.93
C ALA A 116 -22.91 -6.27 -9.17
N ILE A 117 -22.07 -6.17 -8.14
CA ILE A 117 -20.66 -6.57 -8.17
C ILE A 117 -20.54 -8.06 -8.45
N LYS A 118 -21.26 -8.90 -7.69
CA LYS A 118 -21.24 -10.36 -7.84
C LYS A 118 -21.63 -10.78 -9.26
N THR A 119 -22.69 -10.22 -9.82
CA THR A 119 -23.13 -10.51 -11.20
C THR A 119 -22.08 -10.11 -12.22
N LEU A 120 -21.50 -8.91 -12.10
CA LEU A 120 -20.48 -8.44 -13.04
C LEU A 120 -19.22 -9.32 -13.01
N VAL A 121 -18.73 -9.65 -11.81
CA VAL A 121 -17.59 -10.54 -11.62
C VAL A 121 -17.86 -11.92 -12.22
N ALA A 122 -19.01 -12.53 -11.92
CA ALA A 122 -19.37 -13.84 -12.46
C ALA A 122 -19.41 -13.84 -13.99
N ASN A 123 -19.98 -12.79 -14.60
CA ASN A 123 -20.06 -12.66 -16.06
C ASN A 123 -18.69 -12.58 -16.72
N TYR A 124 -17.73 -11.85 -16.12
CA TYR A 124 -16.38 -11.77 -16.65
C TYR A 124 -15.60 -13.07 -16.46
N LEU A 125 -15.68 -13.70 -15.29
CA LEU A 125 -14.97 -14.95 -15.02
C LEU A 125 -15.48 -16.13 -15.87
N ALA A 126 -16.77 -16.13 -16.23
CA ALA A 126 -17.37 -17.13 -17.12
C ALA A 126 -16.94 -17.00 -18.59
N ARG A 127 -16.26 -15.92 -18.99
CA ARG A 127 -15.81 -15.75 -20.38
C ARG A 127 -14.78 -16.82 -20.75
N ASN A 128 -14.94 -17.39 -21.94
CA ASN A 128 -14.00 -18.37 -22.48
C ASN A 128 -12.85 -17.64 -23.19
N TYR A 129 -11.80 -17.32 -22.44
CA TYR A 129 -10.58 -16.73 -22.99
C TYR A 129 -9.68 -17.84 -23.48
N GLN A 130 -9.22 -17.71 -24.71
CA GLN A 130 -8.30 -18.64 -25.34
C GLN A 130 -7.17 -17.83 -25.97
N ASN A 131 -5.94 -18.30 -25.81
CA ASN A 131 -4.78 -17.77 -26.51
C ASN A 131 -3.94 -18.93 -27.05
N PRO A 132 -4.06 -19.26 -28.35
CA PRO A 132 -3.38 -20.40 -28.94
C PRO A 132 -1.86 -20.38 -28.77
N LEU A 133 -1.25 -19.19 -28.65
CA LEU A 133 0.19 -19.05 -28.46
C LEU A 133 0.59 -19.51 -27.05
N VAL A 134 -0.08 -19.00 -26.02
CA VAL A 134 0.26 -19.33 -24.63
C VAL A 134 -0.15 -20.77 -24.30
N GLU A 135 -1.28 -21.24 -24.82
CA GLU A 135 -1.74 -22.62 -24.62
C GLU A 135 -0.79 -23.65 -25.23
N SER A 136 -0.07 -23.29 -26.30
CA SER A 136 0.97 -24.16 -26.87
C SER A 136 2.22 -24.28 -25.99
N GLU A 137 2.44 -23.32 -25.09
CA GLU A 137 3.60 -23.26 -24.19
C GLU A 137 3.28 -23.70 -22.77
N THR A 138 2.04 -23.51 -22.31
CA THR A 138 1.59 -23.80 -20.93
C THR A 138 0.22 -24.46 -20.95
N GLU A 139 0.19 -25.76 -20.66
CA GLU A 139 -1.05 -26.53 -20.56
C GLU A 139 -1.89 -26.07 -19.35
N GLY A 140 -3.21 -25.97 -19.55
CA GLY A 140 -4.15 -25.62 -18.49
C GLY A 140 -4.06 -24.17 -17.99
N VAL A 141 -3.39 -23.28 -18.73
CA VAL A 141 -3.33 -21.85 -18.40
C VAL A 141 -4.74 -21.26 -18.26
N ARG A 142 -4.95 -20.50 -17.19
CA ARG A 142 -6.18 -19.73 -16.97
C ARG A 142 -5.90 -18.25 -17.17
N PHE A 143 -6.84 -17.54 -17.78
CA PHE A 143 -6.76 -16.10 -18.00
C PHE A 143 -7.60 -15.30 -16.99
N ASP A 144 -7.81 -15.83 -15.78
CA ASP A 144 -8.74 -15.21 -14.82
C ASP A 144 -8.29 -13.81 -14.36
N PHE A 145 -6.99 -13.59 -14.16
CA PHE A 145 -6.47 -12.25 -13.89
C PHE A 145 -6.72 -11.27 -15.05
N LEU A 146 -6.51 -11.71 -16.30
CA LEU A 146 -6.78 -10.89 -17.47
C LEU A 146 -8.28 -10.54 -17.58
N LYS A 147 -9.18 -11.49 -17.29
CA LYS A 147 -10.62 -11.20 -17.20
C LYS A 147 -10.93 -10.16 -16.14
N CYS A 148 -10.24 -10.17 -15.00
CA CYS A 148 -10.40 -9.15 -13.96
C CYS A 148 -9.86 -7.77 -14.38
N LEU A 149 -8.77 -7.71 -15.14
CA LEU A 149 -8.30 -6.46 -15.75
C LEU A 149 -9.32 -5.91 -16.76
N ASP A 150 -9.86 -6.77 -17.62
CA ASP A 150 -10.88 -6.36 -18.59
C ASP A 150 -12.18 -5.92 -17.90
N LEU A 151 -12.53 -6.53 -16.76
CA LEU A 151 -13.62 -6.07 -15.91
C LEU A 151 -13.34 -4.66 -15.40
N TYR A 152 -12.12 -4.39 -14.92
CA TYR A 152 -11.75 -3.11 -14.32
C TYR A 152 -11.82 -1.94 -15.34
N TYR A 153 -11.51 -2.22 -16.61
CA TYR A 153 -11.60 -1.26 -17.71
C TYR A 153 -12.95 -1.26 -18.44
N SER A 154 -13.93 -2.03 -17.97
CA SER A 154 -15.22 -2.21 -18.66
C SER A 154 -16.15 -1.00 -18.58
N GLN A 155 -16.95 -0.82 -19.63
CA GLN A 155 -18.03 0.17 -19.63
C GLN A 155 -19.13 -0.21 -18.64
N GLU A 156 -19.31 -1.51 -18.39
CA GLU A 156 -20.25 -2.07 -17.44
C GLU A 156 -19.89 -1.67 -16.00
N LEU A 157 -18.61 -1.71 -15.63
CA LEU A 157 -18.15 -1.20 -14.33
C LEU A 157 -18.31 0.32 -14.25
N ASP A 158 -18.00 1.06 -15.30
CA ASP A 158 -18.22 2.51 -15.33
C ASP A 158 -19.71 2.87 -15.18
N ALA A 159 -20.61 2.08 -15.77
CA ALA A 159 -22.05 2.23 -15.60
C ALA A 159 -22.50 1.90 -14.17
N GLN A 160 -21.91 0.88 -13.53
CA GLN A 160 -22.14 0.59 -12.12
C GLN A 160 -21.70 1.74 -11.23
N VAL A 161 -20.51 2.30 -11.45
CA VAL A 161 -19.99 3.46 -10.69
C VAL A 161 -20.98 4.63 -10.75
N LYS A 162 -21.48 4.99 -11.95
CA LYS A 162 -22.44 6.09 -12.12
C LYS A 162 -23.76 5.86 -11.37
N ARG A 163 -24.19 4.62 -11.24
CA ARG A 163 -25.48 4.26 -10.62
C ARG A 163 -25.39 4.06 -9.10
N LEU A 164 -24.25 3.58 -8.61
CA LEU A 164 -24.15 3.02 -7.26
C LEU A 164 -23.22 3.83 -6.34
N VAL A 165 -22.24 4.57 -6.88
CA VAL A 165 -21.31 5.35 -6.05
C VAL A 165 -21.92 6.71 -5.75
N ILE A 166 -21.97 7.05 -4.46
CA ILE A 166 -22.50 8.31 -3.96
C ILE A 166 -21.36 9.32 -3.92
N ASN A 167 -21.57 10.51 -4.49
CA ASN A 167 -20.56 11.57 -4.61
C ASN A 167 -19.22 11.07 -5.20
N PRO A 168 -19.21 10.50 -6.43
CA PRO A 168 -18.09 9.74 -6.97
C PRO A 168 -16.76 10.47 -7.10
N ARG A 169 -16.76 11.81 -7.04
CA ARG A 169 -15.56 12.66 -7.12
C ARG A 169 -14.98 13.05 -5.76
N ARG A 170 -15.70 12.80 -4.65
CA ARG A 170 -15.19 13.05 -3.30
C ARG A 170 -14.24 11.93 -2.87
N THR A 171 -13.45 12.20 -1.84
CA THR A 171 -12.52 11.26 -1.23
C THR A 171 -12.85 11.08 0.25
N TYR A 172 -12.42 9.96 0.84
CA TYR A 172 -12.62 9.70 2.26
C TYR A 172 -11.98 10.80 3.13
N ARG A 173 -10.73 11.20 2.82
CA ARG A 173 -10.02 12.25 3.59
C ARG A 173 -10.67 13.62 3.47
N GLN A 174 -11.39 13.92 2.39
CA GLN A 174 -12.18 15.15 2.29
C GLN A 174 -13.39 15.15 3.22
N ASP A 175 -13.95 13.96 3.50
CA ASP A 175 -15.12 13.79 4.37
C ASP A 175 -14.75 13.51 5.83
N ASN A 176 -13.49 13.12 6.08
CA ASN A 176 -12.96 12.72 7.39
C ASN A 176 -11.56 13.36 7.60
N PRO A 177 -11.52 14.68 7.88
CA PRO A 177 -10.28 15.45 8.05
C PRO A 177 -9.56 15.18 9.38
#